data_AF-A0ABD0RC84-F1
#
_entry.id   AF-A0ABD0RC84-F1
#
_cell.length_a   1.000
_cell.length_b   1.000
_cell.length_c   1.000
_cell.angle_alpha   90.00
_cell.angle_beta   90.00
_cell.angle_gamma   90.00
#
_symmetry.space_group_name_H-M   'P 1'
#
loop_
_entity.id
_entity.type
_entity.pdbx_description
1 polymer ?
#
loop_
_entity_poly.entity_id
_entity_poly.type
_entity_poly.pdbx_seq_one_letter_code
_entity_poly.pdbx_strand_id
1 'polypeptide(L)'
;MEERARSCLMRSKSTLEQDIKASYLMDHMVSDGVLTNDEEARVLSKPTKREQAAALLEVLLRKDNRAYISFYNALIRESYGDLANLLHSDLPLLSPEGERSFADGVSHT
;
A
#
# COMPACT_ATOMS: atom_id res chain seq x y z
N MET A 1 -9.27 -4.28 -1.06
CA MET A 1 -9.26 -3.29 -2.15
C MET A 1 -10.17 -3.79 -3.26
N GLU A 2 -10.51 -2.93 -4.22
CA GLU A 2 -11.32 -3.27 -5.41
C GLU A 2 -10.65 -4.28 -6.34
N GLU A 3 -11.45 -5.04 -7.09
CA GLU A 3 -10.97 -6.11 -7.97
C GLU A 3 -10.02 -5.62 -9.06
N ARG A 4 -10.25 -4.41 -9.60
CA ARG A 4 -9.36 -3.80 -10.61
C ARG A 4 -7.97 -3.55 -10.06
N ALA A 5 -7.90 -2.89 -8.90
CA ALA A 5 -6.64 -2.62 -8.22
C ALA A 5 -5.92 -3.92 -7.79
N ARG A 6 -6.67 -4.94 -7.32
CA ARG A 6 -6.10 -6.28 -7.06
C ARG A 6 -5.51 -6.91 -8.32
N SER A 7 -6.27 -6.90 -9.42
CA SER A 7 -5.87 -7.50 -10.68
C SER A 7 -4.65 -6.79 -11.27
N CYS A 8 -4.58 -5.47 -11.15
CA CYS A 8 -3.44 -4.67 -11.56
C CYS A 8 -2.19 -5.02 -10.76
N LEU A 9 -2.30 -5.06 -9.41
CA LEU A 9 -1.19 -5.44 -8.53
C LEU A 9 -0.68 -6.86 -8.84
N MET A 10 -1.59 -7.81 -9.08
CA MET A 10 -1.23 -9.19 -9.46
C MET A 10 -0.53 -9.26 -10.83
N ARG A 11 -0.97 -8.49 -11.82
CA ARG A 11 -0.36 -8.45 -13.15
C ARG A 11 1.05 -7.87 -13.10
N SER A 12 1.24 -6.80 -12.33
CA SER A 12 2.51 -6.08 -12.20
C SER A 12 3.45 -6.69 -11.15
N LYS A 13 2.99 -7.72 -10.41
CA LYS A 13 3.70 -8.35 -9.29
C LYS A 13 5.14 -8.72 -9.62
N SER A 14 5.38 -9.45 -10.71
CA SER A 14 6.72 -9.93 -11.06
C SER A 14 7.72 -8.80 -11.29
N THR A 15 7.28 -7.69 -11.92
CA THR A 15 8.13 -6.50 -12.13
C THR A 15 8.39 -5.78 -10.81
N LEU A 16 7.34 -5.58 -10.01
CA LEU A 16 7.46 -4.94 -8.71
C LEU A 16 8.42 -5.70 -7.79
N GLU A 17 8.34 -7.03 -7.75
CA GLU A 17 9.23 -7.86 -6.93
C GLU A 17 10.71 -7.72 -7.27
N GLN A 18 11.04 -7.46 -8.54
CA GLN A 18 12.43 -7.36 -9.00
C GLN A 18 13.04 -5.98 -8.73
N ASP A 19 12.24 -4.92 -8.89
CA ASP A 19 12.76 -3.55 -8.95
C ASP A 19 12.56 -2.75 -7.65
N ILE A 20 11.63 -3.12 -6.77
CA ILE A 20 11.38 -2.36 -5.54
C ILE A 20 12.28 -2.76 -4.36
N LYS A 21 12.57 -1.78 -3.50
CA LYS A 21 13.08 -2.02 -2.14
C LYS A 21 11.96 -1.81 -1.14
N ALA A 22 11.42 -2.90 -0.60
CA ALA A 22 10.29 -2.87 0.32
C ALA A 22 10.54 -1.94 1.53
N SER A 23 11.75 -1.92 2.10
CA SER A 23 12.08 -1.14 3.30
C SER A 23 11.75 0.35 3.17
N TYR A 24 12.04 0.97 2.03
CA TYR A 24 11.78 2.41 1.85
C TYR A 24 10.29 2.69 1.63
N LEU A 25 9.59 1.79 0.93
CA LEU A 25 8.16 1.94 0.69
C LEU A 25 7.35 1.73 1.97
N MET A 26 7.77 0.78 2.81
CA MET A 26 7.10 0.47 4.07
C MET A 26 7.16 1.62 5.06
N ASP A 27 8.25 2.40 5.13
CA ASP A 27 8.35 3.58 5.99
C ASP A 27 7.21 4.58 5.71
N HIS A 28 6.99 4.92 4.44
CA HIS A 28 5.86 5.78 4.04
C HIS A 28 4.51 5.16 4.39
N MET A 29 4.35 3.85 4.17
CA MET A 29 3.10 3.15 4.42
C MET A 29 2.77 2.97 5.91
N VAL A 30 3.78 2.85 6.76
CA VAL A 30 3.63 2.88 8.22
C VAL A 30 3.25 4.29 8.66
N SER A 31 3.89 5.32 8.09
CA SER A 31 3.55 6.73 8.35
C SER A 31 2.12 7.09 7.93
N ASP A 32 1.61 6.52 6.83
CA ASP A 32 0.20 6.65 6.39
C ASP A 32 -0.78 5.82 7.24
N GLY A 33 -0.28 5.01 8.19
CA GLY A 33 -1.09 4.15 9.05
C GLY A 33 -1.73 2.96 8.35
N VAL A 34 -1.33 2.65 7.10
CA VAL A 34 -1.88 1.52 6.34
C VAL A 34 -1.12 0.22 6.58
N LEU A 35 0.12 0.30 7.07
CA LEU A 35 0.96 -0.85 7.42
C LEU A 35 1.31 -0.80 8.91
N THR A 36 1.21 -1.94 9.59
CA THR A 36 1.62 -2.04 11.00
C THR A 36 3.09 -2.43 11.15
N ASN A 37 3.71 -2.09 12.29
CA ASN A 37 5.09 -2.47 12.58
C ASN A 37 5.31 -4.00 12.62
N ASP A 38 4.29 -4.79 13.00
CA ASP A 38 4.37 -6.26 12.94
C ASP A 38 4.42 -6.76 11.48
N GLU A 39 3.57 -6.21 10.62
CA GLU A 39 3.57 -6.54 9.19
C GLU A 39 4.90 -6.16 8.55
N GLU A 40 5.43 -4.99 8.86
CA GLU A 40 6.76 -4.55 8.41
C GLU A 40 7.85 -5.51 8.88
N ALA A 41 7.91 -5.84 10.18
CA ALA A 41 8.90 -6.76 10.72
C ALA A 41 8.83 -8.14 10.05
N ARG A 42 7.61 -8.64 9.79
CA ARG A 42 7.39 -9.90 9.06
C ARG A 42 7.89 -9.84 7.62
N VAL A 43 7.71 -8.71 6.94
CA VAL A 43 8.29 -8.49 5.60
C VAL A 43 9.82 -8.45 5.68
N LEU A 44 10.40 -7.68 6.60
CA LEU A 44 11.85 -7.54 6.75
C LEU A 44 12.55 -8.82 7.19
N SER A 45 11.85 -9.74 7.84
CA SER A 45 12.36 -11.07 8.19
C SER A 45 12.69 -11.96 6.97
N LYS A 46 12.21 -11.58 5.77
CA LYS A 46 12.51 -12.32 4.54
C LYS A 46 13.97 -12.12 4.12
N PRO A 47 14.66 -13.19 3.66
CA PRO A 47 16.10 -13.17 3.52
C PRO A 47 16.58 -12.39 2.29
N THR A 48 15.77 -12.29 1.24
CA THR A 48 16.13 -11.58 0.01
C THR A 48 15.22 -10.39 -0.25
N LYS A 49 15.75 -9.34 -0.91
CA LYS A 49 14.97 -8.15 -1.30
C LYS A 49 13.73 -8.53 -2.12
N ARG A 50 13.86 -9.52 -3.01
CA ARG A 50 12.76 -10.03 -3.84
C ARG A 50 11.67 -10.68 -2.98
N GLU A 51 12.05 -11.49 -1.99
CA GLU A 51 11.07 -12.09 -1.07
C GLU A 51 10.44 -11.06 -0.13
N GLN A 52 11.18 -10.01 0.27
CA GLN A 52 10.60 -8.88 1.00
C GLN A 52 9.55 -8.16 0.15
N ALA A 53 9.88 -7.85 -1.11
CA ALA A 53 8.93 -7.25 -2.03
C ALA A 53 7.69 -8.14 -2.25
N ALA A 54 7.89 -9.44 -2.47
CA ALA A 54 6.79 -10.40 -2.60
C ALA A 54 5.89 -10.41 -1.35
N ALA A 55 6.48 -10.46 -0.16
CA ALA A 55 5.74 -10.45 1.10
C ALA A 55 4.97 -9.14 1.30
N LEU A 56 5.54 -7.98 0.93
CA LEU A 56 4.85 -6.69 0.97
C LEU A 56 3.61 -6.70 0.06
N LEU A 57 3.75 -7.21 -1.17
CA LEU A 57 2.63 -7.32 -2.12
C LEU A 57 1.54 -8.27 -1.60
N GLU A 58 1.92 -9.38 -0.95
CA GLU A 58 0.96 -10.29 -0.30
C GLU A 58 0.17 -9.63 0.82
N VAL A 59 0.82 -8.76 1.61
CA VAL A 59 0.15 -7.95 2.64
C VAL A 59 -0.84 -6.98 1.98
N LEU A 60 -0.40 -6.26 0.94
CA LEU A 60 -1.22 -5.30 0.21
C LEU A 60 -2.49 -5.92 -0.40
N LEU A 61 -2.40 -7.13 -0.95
CA LEU A 61 -3.55 -7.83 -1.54
C LEU A 61 -4.69 -8.10 -0.54
N ARG A 62 -4.35 -8.19 0.75
CA ARG A 62 -5.29 -8.42 1.85
C ARG A 62 -5.85 -7.12 2.45
N LYS A 63 -5.31 -5.96 2.09
CA LYS A 63 -5.73 -4.64 2.59
C LYS A 63 -6.76 -3.95 1.69
N ASP A 64 -7.28 -2.83 2.16
CA ASP A 64 -8.26 -1.99 1.47
C ASP A 64 -7.61 -1.04 0.44
N ASN A 65 -8.42 -0.18 -0.19
CA ASN A 65 -7.96 0.73 -1.24
C ASN A 65 -6.93 1.75 -0.76
N ARG A 66 -6.96 2.16 0.52
CA ARG A 66 -5.99 3.12 1.05
C ARG A 66 -4.57 2.57 0.99
N ALA A 67 -4.39 1.27 1.25
CA ALA A 67 -3.08 0.64 1.19
C ALA A 67 -2.48 0.65 -0.22
N TYR A 68 -3.31 0.48 -1.26
CA TYR A 68 -2.86 0.59 -2.64
C TYR A 68 -2.40 1.99 -3.01
N ILE A 69 -3.16 3.00 -2.57
CA ILE A 69 -2.87 4.40 -2.87
C ILE A 69 -1.62 4.84 -2.13
N SER A 70 -1.49 4.48 -0.85
CA SER A 70 -0.27 4.75 -0.09
C SER A 70 0.94 4.06 -0.72
N PHE A 71 0.82 2.81 -1.17
CA PHE A 71 1.89 2.14 -1.91
C PHE A 71 2.25 2.85 -3.23
N TYR A 72 1.26 3.27 -4.01
CA TYR A 72 1.48 4.08 -5.23
C TYR A 72 2.20 5.40 -4.89
N ASN A 73 1.76 6.11 -3.87
CA ASN A 73 2.38 7.37 -3.43
C ASN A 73 3.82 7.15 -2.95
N ALA A 74 4.08 6.04 -2.24
CA ALA A 74 5.42 5.66 -1.82
C ALA A 74 6.34 5.41 -3.03
N LEU A 75 5.83 4.74 -4.08
CA LEU A 75 6.60 4.57 -5.32
C LEU A 75 6.95 5.91 -5.97
N ILE A 76 6.03 6.87 -6.00
CA ILE A 76 6.31 8.21 -6.53
C ILE A 76 7.36 8.94 -5.67
N ARG A 77 7.24 8.90 -4.34
CA ARG A 77 8.18 9.54 -3.40
C ARG A 77 9.58 8.97 -3.50
N GLU A 78 9.69 7.65 -3.65
CA GLU A 78 10.96 6.92 -3.78
C GLU A 78 11.49 6.89 -5.23
N SER A 79 10.94 7.73 -6.12
CA SER A 79 11.38 7.90 -7.51
C SER A 79 11.24 6.64 -8.40
N TYR A 80 10.34 5.73 -8.04
CA TYR A 80 9.94 4.57 -8.86
C TYR A 80 8.83 4.95 -9.87
N GLY A 81 9.05 6.01 -10.65
CA GLY A 81 8.04 6.57 -11.56
C GLY A 81 7.49 5.57 -12.58
N ASP A 82 8.36 4.76 -13.20
CA ASP A 82 7.95 3.75 -14.18
C ASP A 82 7.06 2.67 -13.55
N LEU A 83 7.38 2.24 -12.33
CA LEU A 83 6.58 1.25 -11.59
C LEU A 83 5.25 1.85 -11.13
N ALA A 84 5.25 3.11 -10.69
CA ALA A 84 4.03 3.81 -10.31
C ALA A 84 3.08 3.95 -11.52
N ASN A 85 3.61 4.21 -12.72
CA ASN A 85 2.82 4.28 -13.95
C ASN A 85 2.11 2.95 -14.28
N LEU A 86 2.69 1.80 -13.91
CA LEU A 86 2.02 0.50 -14.07
C LEU A 86 0.73 0.40 -13.24
N LEU A 87 0.67 1.09 -12.11
CA LEU A 87 -0.45 1.04 -11.15
C LEU A 87 -1.47 2.18 -11.37
N HIS A 88 -1.06 3.24 -12.05
CA HIS A 88 -1.81 4.50 -12.16
C HIS A 88 -3.19 4.33 -12.79
N SER A 89 -3.30 3.53 -13.86
CA SER A 89 -4.55 3.31 -14.61
C SER A 89 -5.67 2.65 -13.80
N ASP A 90 -5.32 1.93 -12.73
CA ASP A 90 -6.26 1.19 -11.88
C ASP A 90 -6.29 1.74 -10.44
N LEU A 91 -5.89 3.01 -10.26
CA LEU A 91 -6.01 3.69 -8.97
C LEU A 91 -7.49 3.76 -8.57
N PRO A 92 -7.85 3.22 -7.39
CA PRO A 92 -9.20 3.35 -6.88
C PRO A 92 -9.48 4.83 -6.60
N LEU A 93 -10.63 5.32 -7.06
CA LEU A 93 -11.08 6.66 -6.74
C LEU A 93 -11.40 6.69 -5.23
N LEU A 94 -10.66 7.48 -4.47
CA LEU A 94 -11.09 7.84 -3.12
C LEU A 94 -12.34 8.68 -3.27
N SER A 95 -13.51 8.05 -3.18
CA SER A 95 -14.71 8.82 -2.84
C SER A 95 -14.47 9.40 -1.45
N PRO A 96 -14.75 10.69 -1.21
CA PRO A 96 -14.60 11.33 0.10
C PRO A 96 -15.55 10.78 1.18
N GLU A 97 -16.21 9.65 0.95
CA GLU A 97 -17.16 9.01 1.87
C GLU A 97 -16.47 8.09 2.87
N GLY A 98 -15.58 8.68 3.68
CA GLY A 98 -14.95 8.00 4.82
C GLY A 98 -14.58 8.91 5.99
N GLU A 99 -14.90 10.21 5.90
CA GLU A 99 -14.67 11.21 6.96
C GLU A 99 -16.00 11.80 7.45
N ARG A 100 -16.94 10.94 7.84
CA ARG A 100 -18.15 11.26 8.63
C ARG A 100 -18.51 9.97 9.40
N SER A 101 -18.54 9.86 10.72
CA SER A 101 -18.56 10.84 11.79
C SER A 101 -18.07 10.15 13.08
N PHE A 102 -17.02 10.68 13.72
CA PHE A 102 -16.72 10.43 15.14
C PHE A 102 -16.53 11.78 15.86
N ALA A 103 -17.55 12.63 15.71
CA ALA A 103 -17.84 13.80 16.53
C ALA A 103 -19.35 14.00 16.30
N ASP A 104 -20.24 13.73 17.25
CA ASP A 104 -20.34 14.39 18.53
C ASP A 104 -21.13 13.47 19.46
N GLY A 105 -20.48 13.03 20.52
CA GLY A 105 -21.10 12.30 21.61
C GLY A 105 -20.75 13.03 22.89
N VAL A 106 -21.80 13.51 23.57
CA VAL A 106 -21.82 14.08 24.92
C VAL A 106 -21.61 15.60 25.02
N SER A 107 -22.71 16.31 25.30
CA SER A 107 -22.82 17.04 26.57
C SER A 107 -24.29 17.17 26.98
N HIS A 108 -24.59 16.46 28.07
CA HIS A 108 -25.71 16.66 28.99
C HIS A 108 -25.64 18.10 29.53
N THR A 109 -26.77 18.82 29.56
CA THR A 109 -27.45 19.41 30.74
C THR A 109 -28.47 20.45 30.29
#